data_AF-A0AAE5XK96-F1
#
_entry.id   AF-A0AAE5XK96-F1
#
_cell.length_a   1.000
_cell.length_b   1.000
_cell.length_c   1.000
_cell.angle_alpha   90.00
_cell.angle_beta   90.00
_cell.angle_gamma   90.00
#
_symmetry.space_group_name_H-M   'P 1'
#
loop_
_entity.id
_entity.type
_entity.pdbx_description
1 polymer ?
#
loop_
_entity_poly.entity_id
_entity_poly.type
_entity_poly.pdbx_seq_one_letter_code
_entity_poly.pdbx_strand_id
1 'polypeptide(L)'
;MKIPDFHHRGRKEASHFLQNVNPELVNAIEKKFPGMVKYVEIPIHKVQEKDWIGPPQNITDLDVLLKNGVVIQVKTGKGKGLVQQLQESSDITRMPAIGFDANKFANTGKPDISWNLKGNVQKAGFQFTNDVDELLDMISKYRE
;
A
#
# COMPACT_ATOMS: atom_id res chain seq x y z
N MET A 1 18.60 -7.02 -7.34
CA MET A 1 17.49 -6.60 -8.22
C MET A 1 17.46 -5.07 -8.25
N LYS A 2 17.62 -4.41 -9.40
CA LYS A 2 17.56 -2.93 -9.47
C LYS A 2 16.09 -2.50 -9.51
N ILE A 3 15.68 -1.71 -8.53
CA ILE A 3 14.38 -1.03 -8.52
C ILE A 3 14.37 -0.06 -9.73
N PRO A 4 13.30 -0.03 -10.56
CA PRO A 4 13.22 0.93 -11.66
C PRO A 4 13.28 2.38 -11.14
N ASP A 5 14.01 3.26 -11.84
CA ASP A 5 14.05 4.69 -11.53
C ASP A 5 12.69 5.33 -11.87
N PHE A 6 11.83 5.47 -10.86
CA PHE A 6 10.67 6.35 -10.95
C PHE A 6 11.09 7.79 -10.61
N HIS A 7 10.58 8.78 -11.35
CA HIS A 7 10.86 10.19 -11.05
C HIS A 7 10.08 10.65 -9.80
N HIS A 8 10.77 10.84 -8.68
CA HIS A 8 10.18 11.32 -7.43
C HIS A 8 10.34 12.85 -7.35
N ARG A 9 9.29 13.63 -7.68
CA ARG A 9 9.25 15.05 -7.30
C ARG A 9 8.50 15.21 -5.99
N GLY A 10 9.26 15.45 -4.92
CA GLY A 10 8.75 15.85 -3.61
C GLY A 10 9.26 14.97 -2.48
N ARG A 11 10.47 15.24 -1.98
CA ARG A 11 10.83 14.82 -0.62
C ARG A 11 10.16 15.82 0.33
N LYS A 12 9.11 15.39 1.03
CA LYS A 12 8.81 15.93 2.37
C LYS A 12 9.07 14.81 3.37
N GLU A 13 9.65 15.16 4.50
CA GLU A 13 10.00 14.19 5.54
C GLU A 13 8.76 13.41 6.00
N ALA A 14 8.96 12.14 6.36
CA ALA A 14 7.91 11.19 6.72
C ALA A 14 6.94 11.72 7.80
N SER A 15 7.35 12.72 8.58
CA SER A 15 6.54 13.38 9.62
C SER A 15 5.30 14.12 9.09
N HIS A 16 5.26 14.53 7.82
CA HIS A 16 4.12 15.28 7.26
C HIS A 16 3.13 14.43 6.43
N PHE A 17 3.49 13.18 6.11
CA PHE A 17 2.67 12.24 5.32
C PHE A 17 1.91 11.20 6.18
N LEU A 18 2.04 11.25 7.51
CA LEU A 18 1.33 10.35 8.44
C LEU A 18 -0.14 10.74 8.65
N GLN A 19 -0.73 11.58 7.79
CA GLN A 19 -2.09 12.08 8.00
C GLN A 19 -3.18 11.17 7.40
N ASN A 20 -2.89 10.30 6.41
CA ASN A 20 -3.89 9.37 5.86
C ASN A 20 -3.48 7.88 5.89
N VAL A 21 -2.20 7.55 6.04
CA VAL A 21 -1.75 6.21 6.44
C VAL A 21 -1.82 6.12 7.96
N ASN A 22 -2.59 5.14 8.45
CA ASN A 22 -2.76 4.89 9.87
C ASN A 22 -1.40 4.82 10.58
N PRO A 23 -1.03 5.82 11.41
CA PRO A 23 0.26 5.85 12.09
C PRO A 23 0.48 4.59 12.94
N GLU A 24 -0.60 3.98 13.42
CA GLU A 24 -0.55 2.75 14.20
C GLU A 24 -0.05 1.55 13.38
N LEU A 25 -0.39 1.46 12.10
CA LEU A 25 0.06 0.39 11.20
C LEU A 25 1.57 0.50 10.94
N VAL A 26 2.03 1.70 10.60
CA VAL A 26 3.45 1.98 10.38
C VAL A 26 4.25 1.70 11.66
N ASN A 27 3.75 2.17 12.80
CA ASN A 27 4.37 1.92 14.11
C ASN A 27 4.42 0.44 14.46
N ALA A 28 3.37 -0.34 14.14
CA ALA A 28 3.37 -1.79 14.37
C ALA A 28 4.44 -2.50 13.53
N ILE A 29 4.56 -2.14 12.26
CA ILE A 29 5.59 -2.66 11.35
C ILE A 29 6.98 -2.28 11.86
N GLU A 30 7.23 -1.02 12.17
CA GLU A 30 8.52 -0.53 12.66
C GLU A 30 8.91 -1.12 14.02
N LYS A 31 7.94 -1.35 14.91
CA LYS A 31 8.18 -2.01 16.20
C LYS A 31 8.64 -3.45 16.03
N LYS A 32 8.05 -4.19 15.08
CA LYS A 32 8.40 -5.59 14.81
C LYS A 32 9.66 -5.71 13.94
N PHE A 33 9.81 -4.81 12.97
CA PHE A 33 10.87 -4.79 11.98
C PHE A 33 11.46 -3.36 11.87
N PRO A 34 12.40 -3.00 12.76
CA PRO A 34 12.97 -1.65 12.76
C PRO A 34 13.60 -1.27 11.42
N GLY A 35 13.16 -0.13 10.89
CA GLY A 35 13.57 0.43 9.61
C GLY A 35 12.99 -0.28 8.39
N MET A 36 11.95 -1.10 8.51
CA MET A 36 11.36 -1.83 7.37
C MET A 36 10.56 -0.92 6.45
N VAL A 37 9.89 0.10 6.97
CA VAL A 37 9.11 1.05 6.17
C VAL A 37 10.07 1.96 5.42
N LYS A 38 9.99 1.95 4.09
CA LYS A 38 10.82 2.78 3.22
C LYS A 38 10.14 4.11 2.92
N TYR A 39 8.86 4.04 2.55
CA TYR A 39 8.04 5.19 2.23
C TYR A 39 6.58 4.91 2.58
N VAL A 40 5.81 5.99 2.76
CA VAL A 40 4.36 5.99 2.94
C VAL A 40 3.75 6.99 1.95
N GLU A 41 2.52 6.73 1.52
CA GLU A 41 1.74 7.60 0.62
C GLU A 41 2.52 8.03 -0.63
N ILE A 42 2.98 7.07 -1.44
CA ILE A 42 3.68 7.38 -2.69
C ILE A 42 2.67 7.46 -3.84
N PRO A 43 2.35 8.66 -4.35
CA PRO A 43 1.57 8.77 -5.57
C PRO A 43 2.38 8.31 -6.77
N ILE A 44 1.79 7.45 -7.59
CA ILE A 44 2.36 7.00 -8.86
C ILE A 44 1.62 7.71 -9.98
N HIS A 45 2.30 8.66 -10.61
CA HIS A 45 1.75 9.37 -11.75
C HIS A 45 2.04 8.66 -13.07
N LYS A 46 1.11 8.80 -14.01
CA LYS A 46 1.36 8.47 -15.42
C LYS A 46 2.49 9.35 -15.92
N VAL A 47 3.47 8.73 -16.59
CA VAL A 47 4.51 9.48 -17.31
C VAL A 47 3.79 10.37 -18.31
N GLN A 48 3.87 11.68 -18.10
CA GLN A 48 3.21 12.64 -18.96
C GLN A 48 3.80 12.53 -20.37
N GLU A 49 2.93 12.43 -21.38
CA GLU A 49 3.34 12.64 -22.77
C GLU A 49 4.00 14.02 -22.88
N LYS A 50 4.99 14.13 -23.76
CA LYS A 50 5.94 15.26 -23.85
C LYS A 50 5.28 16.65 -23.91
N ASP A 51 4.02 16.71 -24.35
CA ASP A 51 3.27 17.94 -24.63
C ASP A 51 2.09 18.21 -23.67
N TRP A 52 1.96 17.45 -22.56
CA TRP A 52 0.88 17.68 -21.59
C TRP A 52 1.10 18.95 -20.76
N ILE A 53 0.15 19.88 -20.82
CA ILE A 53 0.09 21.07 -19.98
C ILE A 53 -1.02 20.88 -18.94
N GLY A 54 -0.67 20.34 -17.77
CA GLY A 54 -1.58 20.12 -16.66
C GLY A 54 -0.92 19.36 -15.49
N PRO A 55 -1.61 19.19 -14.35
CA PRO A 55 -1.07 18.41 -13.23
C PRO A 55 -0.82 16.94 -13.63
N PRO A 56 0.13 16.24 -12.98
CA PRO A 56 0.33 14.80 -13.16
C PRO A 56 -0.96 14.03 -12.92
N GLN A 57 -1.31 13.12 -13.83
CA GLN A 57 -2.44 12.23 -13.66
C GLN A 57 -2.02 11.07 -12.77
N ASN A 58 -2.64 10.93 -11.59
CA ASN A 58 -2.37 9.83 -10.67
C ASN A 58 -2.93 8.53 -11.23
N ILE A 59 -2.10 7.48 -11.25
CA ILE A 59 -2.49 6.12 -11.59
C ILE A 59 -2.97 5.43 -10.32
N THR A 60 -2.14 5.42 -9.28
CA THR A 60 -2.43 4.78 -8.00
C THR A 60 -1.54 5.35 -6.89
N ASP A 61 -1.97 5.22 -5.65
CA ASP A 61 -1.17 5.60 -4.48
C ASP A 61 -0.65 4.33 -3.81
N LEU A 62 0.64 4.24 -3.50
CA LEU A 62 1.20 3.18 -2.66
C LEU A 62 1.12 3.62 -1.21
N ASP A 63 0.22 3.02 -0.43
CA ASP A 63 0.02 3.45 0.96
C ASP A 63 1.27 3.20 1.81
N VAL A 64 1.89 2.03 1.71
CA VAL A 64 3.17 1.73 2.37
C VAL A 64 4.07 0.94 1.42
N LEU A 65 5.32 1.38 1.26
CA LEU A 65 6.37 0.61 0.59
C LEU A 65 7.43 0.17 1.61
N LEU A 66 7.70 -1.12 1.66
CA LEU A 66 8.72 -1.71 2.52
C LEU A 66 10.08 -1.80 1.83
N LYS A 67 11.16 -1.86 2.61
CA LYS A 67 12.54 -1.95 2.09
C LYS A 67 12.81 -3.21 1.28
N ASN A 68 12.14 -4.31 1.61
CA ASN A 68 12.18 -5.56 0.86
C ASN A 68 11.33 -5.52 -0.43
N GLY A 69 10.76 -4.37 -0.77
CA GLY A 69 9.97 -4.19 -1.98
C GLY A 69 8.61 -4.87 -1.90
N VAL A 70 7.97 -4.91 -0.73
CA VAL A 70 6.54 -5.25 -0.60
C VAL A 70 5.73 -3.97 -0.50
N VAL A 71 4.64 -3.88 -1.26
CA VAL A 71 3.65 -2.81 -1.18
C VAL A 71 2.50 -3.26 -0.29
N ILE A 72 2.08 -2.40 0.64
CA ILE A 72 0.84 -2.57 1.40
C ILE A 72 -0.17 -1.55 0.88
N GLN A 73 -1.32 -2.03 0.45
CA GLN A 73 -2.48 -1.24 0.03
C GLN A 73 -3.50 -1.26 1.17
N VAL A 74 -3.68 -0.12 1.82
CA VAL A 74 -4.55 0.08 2.97
C VAL A 74 -5.91 0.57 2.48
N LYS A 75 -6.99 -0.09 2.93
CA LYS A 75 -8.34 0.28 2.54
C LYS A 75 -9.28 0.44 3.71
N THR A 76 -10.16 1.43 3.60
CA THR A 76 -11.30 1.64 4.48
C THR A 76 -12.60 1.65 3.66
N GLY A 77 -13.74 1.51 4.34
CA GLY A 77 -15.05 1.39 3.70
C GLY A 77 -15.35 -0.02 3.20
N LYS A 78 -16.00 -0.13 2.04
CA LYS A 78 -16.45 -1.41 1.47
C LYS A 78 -15.38 -2.16 0.65
N GLY A 79 -14.15 -1.64 0.60
CA GLY A 79 -13.06 -2.23 -0.20
C GLY A 79 -13.25 -2.14 -1.72
N LYS A 80 -14.14 -1.28 -2.22
CA LYS A 80 -14.33 -1.08 -3.67
C LYS A 80 -13.00 -0.65 -4.31
N GLY A 81 -12.62 -1.33 -5.39
CA GLY A 81 -11.39 -1.04 -6.14
C GLY A 81 -10.12 -1.66 -5.57
N LEU A 82 -10.17 -2.36 -4.42
CA LEU A 82 -8.97 -2.92 -3.79
C LEU A 82 -8.21 -3.90 -4.72
N VAL A 83 -8.91 -4.82 -5.38
CA VAL A 83 -8.29 -5.79 -6.30
C VAL A 83 -7.56 -5.08 -7.43
N GLN A 84 -8.17 -4.04 -7.99
CA GLN A 84 -7.58 -3.23 -9.05
C GLN A 84 -6.32 -2.50 -8.53
N GLN A 85 -6.39 -1.87 -7.35
CA GLN A 85 -5.24 -1.18 -6.76
C GLN A 85 -4.07 -2.13 -6.45
N LEU A 86 -4.36 -3.36 -6.00
CA LEU A 86 -3.35 -4.40 -5.77
C LEU A 86 -2.68 -4.80 -7.08
N GLN A 87 -3.48 -5.04 -8.14
CA GLN A 87 -2.98 -5.38 -9.47
C GLN A 87 -2.13 -4.24 -10.04
N GLU A 88 -2.63 -3.02 -10.06
CA GLU A 88 -1.91 -1.84 -10.56
C GLU A 88 -0.61 -1.61 -9.79
N SER A 89 -0.65 -1.70 -8.46
CA SER A 89 0.55 -1.57 -7.63
C SER A 89 1.58 -2.61 -8.01
N SER A 90 1.17 -3.88 -8.09
CA SER A 90 2.08 -4.98 -8.42
C SER A 90 2.65 -4.86 -9.83
N ASP A 91 1.82 -4.54 -10.82
CA ASP A 91 2.22 -4.42 -12.23
C ASP A 91 3.21 -3.28 -12.45
N ILE A 92 2.93 -2.11 -11.85
CA ILE A 92 3.77 -0.91 -11.99
C ILE A 92 5.11 -1.12 -11.30
N THR A 93 5.08 -1.56 -10.05
CA THR A 93 6.28 -1.64 -9.21
C THR A 93 7.07 -2.92 -9.44
N ARG A 94 6.45 -3.94 -10.05
CA ARG A 94 6.94 -5.33 -10.14
C ARG A 94 7.26 -5.93 -8.77
N MET A 95 6.48 -5.54 -7.77
CA MET A 95 6.63 -5.93 -6.37
C MET A 95 5.39 -6.69 -5.89
N PRO A 96 5.52 -7.57 -4.88
CA PRO A 96 4.37 -8.14 -4.19
C PRO A 96 3.50 -7.04 -3.56
N ALA A 97 2.18 -7.20 -3.65
CA ALA A 97 1.21 -6.30 -3.02
C ALA A 97 0.35 -7.07 -2.01
N ILE A 98 0.15 -6.50 -0.82
CA ILE A 98 -0.71 -7.04 0.24
C ILE A 98 -1.81 -6.03 0.52
N GLY A 99 -3.07 -6.49 0.55
CA GLY A 99 -4.18 -5.65 0.94
C GLY A 99 -4.39 -5.68 2.46
N PHE A 100 -4.63 -4.52 3.06
CA PHE A 100 -4.91 -4.40 4.49
C PHE A 100 -6.21 -3.63 4.72
N ASP A 101 -7.14 -4.22 5.47
CA ASP A 101 -8.35 -3.54 5.92
C ASP A 101 -8.09 -2.74 7.19
N ALA A 102 -8.18 -1.42 7.06
CA ALA A 102 -8.01 -0.49 8.16
C ALA A 102 -9.33 -0.01 8.79
N ASN A 103 -10.48 -0.64 8.51
CA ASN A 103 -11.77 -0.22 9.09
C ASN A 103 -11.76 -0.20 10.62
N LYS A 104 -11.10 -1.17 11.25
CA LYS A 104 -10.90 -1.24 12.72
C LYS A 104 -10.09 -0.08 13.27
N PHE A 105 -9.19 0.47 12.48
CA PHE A 105 -8.26 1.52 12.89
C PHE A 105 -8.76 2.93 12.58
N ALA A 106 -9.60 3.06 11.55
CA ALA A 106 -10.07 4.36 11.09
C ALA A 106 -11.12 5.00 12.05
N ASN A 107 -11.39 4.40 13.23
CA ASN A 107 -12.44 4.81 14.16
C ASN A 107 -13.81 5.05 13.49
N THR A 108 -14.06 4.36 12.37
CA THR A 108 -15.24 4.62 11.53
C THR A 108 -16.49 3.89 12.00
N GLY A 109 -16.38 2.98 12.97
CA GLY A 109 -17.46 2.05 13.35
C GLY A 109 -17.93 1.14 12.21
N LYS A 110 -17.18 1.10 11.10
CA LYS A 110 -17.53 0.29 9.93
C LYS A 110 -17.13 -1.17 10.18
N PRO A 111 -17.97 -2.13 9.74
CA PRO A 111 -17.60 -3.52 9.79
C PRO A 111 -16.39 -3.79 8.88
N ASP A 112 -15.71 -4.91 9.14
CA ASP A 112 -14.67 -5.42 8.25
C ASP A 112 -15.16 -5.48 6.80
N ILE A 113 -14.24 -5.27 5.87
CA ILE A 113 -14.48 -5.41 4.44
C ILE A 113 -14.99 -6.84 4.15
N SER A 114 -16.07 -6.90 3.37
CA SER A 114 -16.87 -8.12 3.19
C SER A 114 -16.04 -9.35 2.78
N TRP A 115 -16.47 -10.52 3.25
CA TRP A 115 -15.88 -11.82 2.90
C TRP A 115 -15.81 -12.08 1.39
N ASN A 116 -16.80 -11.62 0.63
CA ASN A 116 -16.81 -11.74 -0.84
C ASN A 116 -15.60 -11.06 -1.49
N LEU A 117 -15.14 -9.93 -0.92
CA LEU A 117 -13.94 -9.27 -1.42
C LEU A 117 -12.68 -10.06 -1.06
N LYS A 118 -12.60 -10.66 0.15
CA LYS A 118 -11.48 -11.56 0.50
C LYS A 118 -11.32 -12.67 -0.56
N GLY A 119 -12.43 -13.31 -0.95
CA GLY A 119 -12.42 -14.33 -2.00
C GLY A 119 -11.98 -13.81 -3.37
N ASN A 120 -12.34 -12.58 -3.73
CA ASN A 120 -11.91 -11.98 -5.00
C ASN A 120 -10.42 -11.62 -5.01
N VAL A 121 -9.89 -11.11 -3.88
CA VAL A 121 -8.46 -10.79 -3.73
C VAL A 121 -7.62 -12.07 -3.83
N GLN A 122 -8.05 -13.14 -3.17
CA GLN A 122 -7.39 -14.45 -3.25
C GLN A 122 -7.43 -15.05 -4.66
N LYS A 123 -8.57 -14.96 -5.37
CA LYS A 123 -8.68 -15.40 -6.77
C LYS A 123 -7.74 -14.64 -7.71
N ALA A 124 -7.47 -13.37 -7.40
CA ALA A 124 -6.50 -12.56 -8.12
C ALA A 124 -5.03 -12.86 -7.72
N GLY A 125 -4.80 -13.80 -6.80
CA GLY A 125 -3.45 -14.22 -6.38
C GLY A 125 -2.81 -13.33 -5.30
N PHE A 126 -3.57 -12.39 -4.71
CA PHE A 126 -3.05 -11.48 -3.70
C PHE A 126 -3.41 -11.91 -2.28
N GLN A 127 -2.60 -11.46 -1.31
CA GLN A 127 -2.86 -11.65 0.10
C GLN A 127 -3.69 -10.48 0.66
N PHE A 128 -4.56 -10.78 1.63
CA PHE A 128 -5.40 -9.78 2.28
C PHE A 128 -5.66 -10.14 3.73
N THR A 129 -5.53 -9.17 4.62
CA THR A 129 -5.87 -9.33 6.03
C THR A 129 -6.46 -8.04 6.63
N ASN A 130 -7.15 -8.19 7.74
CA ASN A 130 -7.63 -7.12 8.62
C ASN A 130 -7.04 -7.22 10.02
N ASP A 131 -6.00 -8.04 10.17
CA ASP A 131 -5.30 -8.34 11.42
C ASP A 131 -3.83 -7.93 11.27
N VAL A 132 -3.32 -7.21 12.28
CA VAL A 132 -1.95 -6.68 12.22
C VAL A 132 -0.92 -7.78 12.42
N ASP A 133 -1.17 -8.76 13.28
CA ASP A 133 -0.22 -9.84 13.51
C ASP A 133 -0.12 -10.73 12.27
N GLU A 134 -1.25 -11.04 11.63
CA GLU A 134 -1.26 -11.74 10.34
C GLU A 134 -0.52 -10.95 9.25
N LEU A 135 -0.68 -9.63 9.19
CA LEU A 135 0.06 -8.79 8.25
C LEU A 135 1.57 -8.87 8.51
N LEU A 136 2.00 -8.79 9.76
CA LEU A 136 3.42 -8.89 10.12
C LEU A 136 4.00 -10.26 9.75
N ASP A 137 3.22 -11.33 9.93
CA ASP A 137 3.59 -12.67 9.50
C ASP A 137 3.67 -12.77 7.97
N MET A 138 2.74 -12.16 7.23
CA MET A 138 2.83 -12.08 5.76
C MET A 138 4.09 -11.34 5.31
N ILE A 139 4.40 -10.18 5.90
CA ILE A 139 5.62 -9.41 5.61
C ILE A 139 6.88 -10.25 5.88
N SER A 140 6.87 -11.05 6.96
CA SER A 140 8.01 -11.87 7.35
C SER A 140 8.41 -12.91 6.29
N LYS A 141 7.45 -13.39 5.49
CA LYS A 141 7.68 -14.37 4.42
C LYS A 141 8.47 -13.81 3.24
N TYR A 142 8.55 -12.49 3.13
CA TYR A 142 9.33 -11.78 2.10
C TYR A 142 10.68 -11.28 2.65
N ARG A 143 11.15 -11.83 3.77
CA ARG A 143 12.47 -11.56 4.31
C ARG A 143 13.44 -12.63 3.80
N GLU A 144 14.24 -12.27 2.80
CA GLU A 144 15.52 -12.92 2.49
C GLU A 144 16.63 -12.30 3.35
#